data_AF-A0A942XVQ3-F1
#
_entry.id   AF-A0A942XVQ3-F1
#
_cell.length_a   1.000
_cell.length_b   1.000
_cell.length_c   1.000
_cell.angle_alpha   90.00
_cell.angle_beta   90.00
_cell.angle_gamma   90.00
#
_symmetry.space_group_name_H-M   'P 1'
#
loop_
_entity.id
_entity.type
_entity.pdbx_description
1 polymer ?
#
loop_
_entity_poly.entity_id
_entity_poly.type
_entity_poly.pdbx_seq_one_letter_code
_entity_poly.pdbx_strand_id
1 'polypeptide(L)'
;MMNGIKAGLELQKIAVSMGKIYKTLSVLSGKIQDGADVLNNKEDFYVLAYTCRVAILDRIQANDWIQMEIPIRIPTGLFSSRKETIGTGLNLTIGRLKELASSNNTVIYNIEEILQKHQLFYDFEQILPANIKDKL
;
A
#
# COMPACT_ATOMS: atom_id res chain seq x y z
N MET A 1 10.65 26.65 6.83
CA MET A 1 9.69 26.12 7.81
C MET A 1 8.55 25.43 7.07
N MET A 2 8.30 24.17 7.36
CA MET A 2 7.19 23.44 6.74
C MET A 2 5.87 23.84 7.40
N ASN A 3 4.84 24.10 6.60
CA ASN A 3 3.51 24.43 7.09
C ASN A 3 2.94 23.17 7.80
N GLY A 4 2.72 23.25 9.11
CA GLY A 4 2.22 22.14 9.93
C GLY A 4 0.90 21.55 9.43
N ILE A 5 0.07 22.35 8.75
CA ILE A 5 -1.18 21.90 8.11
C ILE A 5 -0.88 20.94 6.94
N LYS A 6 0.12 21.27 6.11
CA LYS A 6 0.53 20.42 4.98
C LYS A 6 1.13 19.11 5.48
N ALA A 7 1.93 19.16 6.53
CA ALA A 7 2.51 17.96 7.16
C ALA A 7 1.42 17.02 7.71
N GLY A 8 0.48 17.57 8.48
CA GLY A 8 -0.64 16.78 9.01
C GLY A 8 -1.49 16.14 7.92
N LEU A 9 -1.73 16.85 6.81
CA LEU A 9 -2.50 16.34 5.68
C LEU A 9 -1.82 15.15 4.98
N GLU A 10 -0.50 15.20 4.76
CA GLU A 10 0.19 14.07 4.13
C GLU A 10 0.20 12.82 5.03
N LEU A 11 0.42 12.99 6.34
CA LEU A 11 0.30 11.87 7.30
C LEU A 11 -1.12 11.28 7.30
N GLN A 12 -2.15 12.14 7.23
CA GLN A 12 -3.54 11.69 7.17
C GLN A 12 -3.82 10.90 5.89
N LYS A 13 -3.35 11.37 4.73
CA LYS A 13 -3.52 10.66 3.46
C LYS A 13 -2.86 9.28 3.51
N ILE A 14 -1.61 9.20 4.00
CA ILE A 14 -0.89 7.93 4.19
C ILE A 14 -1.69 7.00 5.11
N ALA A 15 -2.14 7.50 6.27
CA ALA A 15 -2.87 6.69 7.24
C ALA A 15 -4.20 6.16 6.67
N VAL A 16 -4.94 6.99 5.93
CA VAL A 16 -6.19 6.57 5.26
C VAL A 16 -5.93 5.51 4.20
N SER A 17 -4.89 5.68 3.38
CA SER A 17 -4.49 4.68 2.37
C SER A 17 -4.10 3.36 3.02
N MET A 18 -3.32 3.41 4.10
CA MET A 18 -2.97 2.21 4.88
C MET A 18 -4.21 1.50 5.43
N GLY A 19 -5.20 2.23 5.93
CA GLY A 19 -6.45 1.65 6.45
C GLY A 19 -7.26 0.93 5.37
N LYS A 20 -7.38 1.54 4.18
CA LYS A 20 -8.03 0.91 3.02
C LYS A 20 -7.30 -0.35 2.58
N ILE A 21 -5.98 -0.28 2.41
CA ILE A 21 -5.15 -1.42 2.01
C ILE A 21 -5.24 -2.55 3.04
N TYR A 22 -5.12 -2.24 4.33
CA TYR A 22 -5.23 -3.21 5.42
C TYR A 22 -6.57 -3.98 5.37
N LYS A 23 -7.68 -3.27 5.13
CA LYS A 23 -9.00 -3.88 5.00
C LYS A 23 -9.08 -4.77 3.74
N THR A 24 -8.57 -4.30 2.60
CA THR A 24 -8.57 -5.10 1.37
C THR A 24 -7.69 -6.34 1.50
N LEU A 25 -6.53 -6.25 2.15
CA LEU A 25 -5.65 -7.38 2.44
C LEU A 25 -6.34 -8.41 3.35
N SER A 26 -7.15 -7.98 4.31
CA SER A 26 -7.93 -8.88 5.15
C SER A 26 -8.94 -9.68 4.32
N VAL A 27 -9.64 -9.03 3.39
CA VAL A 27 -10.56 -9.71 2.45
C VAL A 27 -9.81 -10.66 1.52
N LEU A 28 -8.70 -10.20 0.94
CA LEU A 28 -7.88 -11.01 0.04
C LEU A 28 -7.32 -12.25 0.76
N SER A 29 -6.85 -12.10 2.01
CA SER A 29 -6.32 -13.22 2.78
C SER A 29 -7.33 -14.35 3.00
N GLY A 30 -8.64 -14.04 3.06
CA GLY A 30 -9.68 -15.06 3.14
C GLY A 30 -9.85 -15.90 1.86
N LYS A 31 -9.24 -15.49 0.74
CA LYS A 31 -9.26 -16.19 -0.55
C LYS A 31 -7.99 -16.99 -0.83
N ILE A 32 -6.96 -16.86 0.00
CA ILE A 32 -5.62 -17.42 -0.29
C ILE A 32 -5.33 -18.57 0.66
N GLN A 33 -5.19 -19.78 0.12
CA GLN A 33 -4.75 -20.96 0.87
C GLN A 33 -3.38 -21.47 0.41
N ASP A 34 -3.09 -21.33 -0.88
CA ASP A 34 -1.83 -21.80 -1.47
C ASP A 34 -1.30 -20.87 -2.59
N GLY A 35 -0.23 -21.30 -3.27
CA GLY A 35 0.39 -20.54 -4.36
C GLY A 35 -0.43 -20.48 -5.65
N ALA A 36 -1.39 -21.40 -5.85
CA ALA A 36 -2.30 -21.36 -6.99
C ALA A 36 -3.36 -20.28 -6.79
N ASP A 37 -3.89 -20.14 -5.58
CA ASP A 37 -4.79 -19.03 -5.23
C ASP A 37 -4.11 -17.66 -5.40
N VAL A 38 -2.84 -17.54 -5.01
CA VAL A 38 -2.06 -16.32 -5.24
C VAL A 38 -1.97 -15.99 -6.73
N LEU A 39 -1.71 -17.00 -7.58
CA LEU A 39 -1.65 -16.80 -9.03
C LEU A 39 -3.02 -16.42 -9.62
N ASN A 40 -4.09 -17.07 -9.17
CA ASN A 40 -5.45 -16.81 -9.62
C ASN A 40 -5.93 -15.40 -9.26
N ASN A 41 -5.45 -14.86 -8.14
CA ASN A 41 -5.77 -13.49 -7.68
C ASN A 41 -4.64 -12.49 -7.94
N LYS A 42 -3.70 -12.77 -8.86
CA LYS A 42 -2.51 -11.95 -9.10
C LYS A 42 -2.82 -10.47 -9.40
N GLU A 43 -3.93 -10.18 -10.08
CA GLU A 43 -4.33 -8.82 -10.42
C GLU A 43 -4.67 -7.99 -9.18
N ASP A 44 -5.35 -8.59 -8.20
CA ASP A 44 -5.65 -7.95 -6.90
C ASP A 44 -4.33 -7.60 -6.18
N PHE A 45 -3.34 -8.51 -6.20
CA PHE A 45 -2.02 -8.27 -5.64
C PHE A 45 -1.29 -7.11 -6.33
N TYR A 46 -1.31 -7.06 -7.66
CA TYR A 46 -0.61 -6.02 -8.42
C TYR A 46 -1.26 -4.64 -8.25
N VAL A 47 -2.59 -4.57 -8.23
CA VAL A 47 -3.32 -3.32 -7.95
C VAL A 47 -3.03 -2.83 -6.53
N LEU A 48 -2.97 -3.73 -5.55
CA LEU A 48 -2.57 -3.38 -4.18
C LEU A 48 -1.11 -2.92 -4.11
N ALA A 49 -0.19 -3.58 -4.80
CA ALA A 49 1.21 -3.16 -4.88
C ALA A 49 1.35 -1.75 -5.47
N TYR A 50 0.65 -1.48 -6.57
CA TYR A 50 0.62 -0.16 -7.20
C TYR A 50 0.04 0.90 -6.27
N THR A 51 -1.06 0.57 -5.57
CA THR A 51 -1.68 1.45 -4.58
C THR A 51 -0.72 1.75 -3.43
N CYS A 52 -0.02 0.75 -2.89
CA CYS A 52 1.02 0.94 -1.88
C CYS A 52 2.13 1.86 -2.37
N ARG A 53 2.58 1.67 -3.62
CA ARG A 53 3.64 2.48 -4.23
C ARG A 53 3.25 3.96 -4.33
N VAL A 54 2.11 4.26 -4.95
CA VAL A 54 1.68 5.64 -5.25
C VAL A 54 1.10 6.34 -4.01
N ALA A 55 0.24 5.66 -3.25
CA ALA A 55 -0.52 6.30 -2.18
C ALA A 55 0.22 6.34 -0.83
N ILE A 56 1.31 5.58 -0.66
CA ILE A 56 2.10 5.52 0.57
C ILE A 56 3.56 5.85 0.30
N LEU A 57 4.27 5.00 -0.45
CA LEU A 57 5.73 5.12 -0.57
C LEU A 57 6.16 6.40 -1.30
N ASP A 58 5.46 6.78 -2.37
CA ASP A 58 5.75 8.04 -3.09
C ASP A 58 5.55 9.26 -2.20
N ARG A 59 4.51 9.24 -1.34
CA ARG A 59 4.27 10.34 -0.40
C ARG A 59 5.37 10.42 0.65
N ILE A 60 5.83 9.28 1.18
CA ILE A 60 6.96 9.24 2.12
C ILE A 60 8.23 9.75 1.45
N GLN A 61 8.55 9.27 0.24
CA GLN A 61 9.75 9.69 -0.50
C GLN A 61 9.72 11.14 -0.96
N ALA A 62 8.54 11.70 -1.25
CA ALA A 62 8.40 13.13 -1.57
C ALA A 62 8.50 14.03 -0.32
N ASN A 63 8.56 13.45 0.87
CA ASN A 63 8.51 14.14 2.15
C ASN A 63 9.57 13.56 3.11
N ASP A 64 10.84 13.91 2.91
CA ASP A 64 12.00 13.39 3.67
C ASP A 64 11.90 13.53 5.20
N TRP A 65 11.03 14.44 5.68
CA TRP A 65 10.76 14.63 7.10
C TRP A 65 9.89 13.52 7.71
N ILE A 66 9.23 12.69 6.89
CA ILE A 66 8.40 11.57 7.37
C ILE A 66 9.32 10.43 7.80
N GLN A 67 9.47 10.29 9.12
CA GLN A 67 10.24 9.22 9.75
C GLN A 67 9.35 8.02 10.12
N MET A 68 9.95 6.84 10.23
CA MET A 68 9.24 5.58 10.47
C MET A 68 8.60 5.52 11.85
N GLU A 69 9.13 6.27 12.82
CA GLU A 69 8.70 6.33 14.21
C GLU A 69 7.54 7.31 14.42
N ILE A 70 7.18 8.11 13.41
CA ILE A 70 6.09 9.08 13.51
C ILE A 70 4.78 8.34 13.81
N PRO A 71 4.07 8.72 14.89
CA PRO A 71 2.79 8.13 15.22
C PRO A 71 1.72 8.58 14.23
N ILE A 72 0.93 7.61 13.76
CA ILE A 72 -0.22 7.79 12.90
C ILE A 72 -1.43 7.07 13.47
N ARG A 73 -2.61 7.45 12.99
CA ARG A 73 -3.88 6.81 13.35
C ARG A 73 -4.51 6.22 12.10
N ILE A 74 -4.38 4.91 11.95
CA ILE A 74 -4.91 4.17 10.80
C ILE A 74 -6.39 3.89 11.03
N PRO A 75 -7.32 4.36 10.18
CA PRO A 75 -8.73 4.04 10.30
C PRO A 75 -8.97 2.56 9.97
N THR A 76 -9.68 1.86 10.85
CA THR A 76 -10.07 0.44 10.66
C THR A 76 -11.58 0.28 10.43
N GLY A 77 -12.35 1.35 10.58
CA GLY A 77 -13.80 1.40 10.34
C GLY A 77 -14.32 2.84 10.42
N LEU A 78 -15.65 3.00 10.40
CA LEU A 78 -16.31 4.33 10.44
C LEU A 78 -15.99 5.11 11.73
N PHE A 79 -15.86 4.41 12.85
CA PHE A 79 -15.60 5.01 14.17
C PHE A 79 -14.46 4.32 14.92
N SER A 80 -13.68 3.48 14.23
CA SER A 80 -12.57 2.74 14.82
C SER A 80 -11.26 3.07 14.11
N SER A 81 -10.20 3.13 14.91
CA SER A 81 -8.86 3.40 14.43
C SER A 81 -7.83 2.73 15.29
N ARG A 82 -6.68 2.42 14.71
CA ARG A 82 -5.52 1.84 15.38
C ARG A 82 -4.41 2.89 15.45
N LYS A 83 -3.81 3.04 16.63
CA LYS A 83 -2.61 3.87 16.80
C LYS A 83 -1.39 3.03 16.41
N GLU A 84 -0.62 3.52 15.46
CA GLU A 84 0.54 2.83 14.89
C GLU A 84 1.64 3.86 14.60
N THR A 85 2.82 3.42 14.20
CA THR A 85 3.82 4.27 13.57
C THR A 85 3.76 4.11 12.06
N ILE A 86 4.43 4.98 11.29
CA ILE A 86 4.58 4.80 9.84
C ILE A 86 5.19 3.42 9.55
N GLY A 87 6.24 3.03 10.27
CA GLY A 87 6.92 1.75 10.09
C GLY A 87 6.02 0.55 10.37
N THR A 88 5.27 0.55 11.48
CA THR A 88 4.33 -0.55 11.75
C THR A 88 3.16 -0.56 10.77
N GLY A 89 2.71 0.61 10.31
CA GLY A 89 1.72 0.76 9.24
C GLY A 89 2.20 0.18 7.90
N LEU A 90 3.47 0.36 7.54
CA LEU A 90 4.08 -0.25 6.35
C LEU A 90 4.12 -1.78 6.48
N ASN A 91 4.45 -2.31 7.67
CA ASN A 91 4.42 -3.76 7.90
C ASN A 91 3.01 -4.34 7.78
N LEU A 92 2.00 -3.67 8.34
CA LEU A 92 0.59 -4.07 8.24
C LEU A 92 0.02 -4.00 6.81
N THR A 93 0.71 -3.31 5.90
CA THR A 93 0.29 -3.13 4.52
C THR A 93 1.23 -3.83 3.55
N ILE A 94 2.35 -3.21 3.22
CA ILE A 94 3.34 -3.73 2.27
C ILE A 94 3.96 -5.04 2.77
N GLY A 95 4.30 -5.11 4.06
CA GLY A 95 4.82 -6.35 4.66
C GLY A 95 3.82 -7.50 4.53
N ARG A 96 2.56 -7.25 4.90
CA ARG A 96 1.48 -8.24 4.80
C ARG A 96 1.14 -8.62 3.35
N LEU A 97 1.19 -7.68 2.41
CA LEU A 97 1.01 -7.95 0.98
C LEU A 97 2.05 -8.94 0.47
N LYS A 98 3.33 -8.70 0.80
CA LYS A 98 4.44 -9.58 0.42
C LYS A 98 4.32 -10.96 1.08
N GLU A 99 3.94 -10.99 2.36
CA GLU A 99 3.73 -12.23 3.09
C GLU A 99 2.64 -13.09 2.45
N LEU A 100 1.49 -12.50 2.09
CA LEU A 100 0.38 -13.23 1.43
C LEU A 100 0.76 -13.75 0.05
N ALA A 101 1.63 -13.05 -0.68
CA ALA A 101 2.10 -13.48 -2.00
C ALA A 101 3.29 -14.46 -1.95
N SER A 102 3.87 -14.71 -0.78
CA SER A 102 5.15 -15.41 -0.63
C SER A 102 5.15 -16.86 -1.13
N SER A 103 3.98 -17.49 -1.25
CA SER A 103 3.83 -18.84 -1.80
C SER A 103 3.95 -18.91 -3.33
N ASN A 104 4.05 -17.77 -4.03
CA ASN A 104 4.21 -17.71 -5.48
C ASN A 104 5.33 -16.75 -5.90
N ASN A 105 6.44 -17.33 -6.38
CA ASN A 105 7.65 -16.59 -6.76
C ASN A 105 7.42 -15.56 -7.88
N THR A 106 6.55 -15.85 -8.84
CA THR A 106 6.27 -14.91 -9.94
C THR A 106 5.48 -13.70 -9.45
N VAL A 107 4.47 -13.92 -8.60
CA VAL A 107 3.65 -12.85 -8.07
C VAL A 107 4.46 -11.96 -7.11
N ILE A 108 5.26 -12.53 -6.21
CA ILE A 108 6.11 -11.73 -5.32
C ILE A 108 7.16 -10.93 -6.08
N TYR A 109 7.78 -11.50 -7.13
CA TYR A 109 8.71 -10.78 -7.99
C TYR A 109 8.06 -9.55 -8.64
N ASN A 110 6.87 -9.74 -9.22
CA ASN A 110 6.12 -8.65 -9.85
C ASN A 110 5.66 -7.58 -8.85
N ILE A 111 5.31 -7.96 -7.63
CA ILE A 111 5.03 -6.99 -6.55
C ILE A 111 6.26 -6.13 -6.28
N GLU A 112 7.45 -6.72 -6.19
CA GLU A 112 8.71 -5.97 -6.00
C GLU A 112 9.01 -5.03 -7.17
N GLU A 113 8.85 -5.49 -8.41
CA GLU A 113 9.01 -4.65 -9.61
C GLU A 113 8.12 -3.40 -9.56
N ILE A 114 6.87 -3.56 -9.10
CA ILE A 114 5.93 -2.45 -8.95
C ILE A 114 6.34 -1.53 -7.80
N LEU A 115 6.68 -2.08 -6.63
CA LEU A 115 7.07 -1.30 -5.44
C LEU A 115 8.38 -0.53 -5.63
N GLN A 116 9.28 -1.02 -6.49
CA GLN A 116 10.57 -0.41 -6.81
C GLN A 116 10.52 0.54 -8.01
N LYS A 117 9.35 0.72 -8.64
CA LYS A 117 9.17 1.53 -9.86
C LYS A 117 10.02 1.07 -11.05
N HIS A 118 10.13 -0.24 -11.24
CA HIS A 118 10.72 -0.81 -12.45
C HIS A 118 9.71 -0.85 -13.61
N GLN A 119 10.01 -1.57 -14.68
CA GLN A 119 9.21 -1.55 -15.91
C GLN A 119 7.73 -1.85 -15.65
N LEU A 120 7.43 -2.86 -14.82
CA LEU A 120 6.05 -3.27 -14.55
C LEU A 120 5.22 -2.17 -13.87
N PHE A 121 5.85 -1.29 -13.08
CA PHE A 121 5.16 -0.12 -12.51
C PHE A 121 4.62 0.79 -13.62
N TYR A 122 5.47 1.13 -14.60
CA TYR A 122 5.09 2.03 -15.69
C TYR A 122 4.08 1.39 -16.64
N ASP A 123 4.15 0.08 -16.83
CA ASP A 123 3.14 -0.66 -17.59
C ASP A 123 1.76 -0.54 -16.90
N PHE A 124 1.70 -0.74 -15.58
CA PHE A 124 0.48 -0.54 -14.79
C PHE A 124 0.00 0.91 -14.82
N GLU A 125 0.93 1.87 -14.72
CA GLU A 125 0.62 3.28 -14.81
C GLU A 125 -0.05 3.59 -16.16
N GLN A 126 0.42 3.06 -17.28
CA GLN A 126 -0.20 3.32 -18.59
C GLN A 126 -1.59 2.70 -18.75
N ILE A 127 -1.83 1.54 -18.14
CA ILE A 127 -3.08 0.78 -18.28
C ILE A 127 -4.18 1.34 -17.37
N LEU A 128 -3.83 1.90 -16.20
CA LEU A 128 -4.81 2.39 -15.25
C LEU A 128 -5.55 3.64 -15.77
N PRO A 129 -6.90 3.63 -15.76
CA PRO A 129 -7.70 4.80 -16.09
C PRO A 129 -7.33 6.02 -15.24
N ALA A 130 -7.26 7.21 -15.88
CA ALA A 130 -6.86 8.45 -15.20
C ALA A 130 -7.72 8.78 -13.97
N ASN A 131 -9.03 8.52 -14.06
CA ASN A 131 -9.99 8.72 -12.97
C ASN A 131 -9.73 7.85 -11.72
N ILE A 132 -8.95 6.77 -11.84
CA ILE A 132 -8.50 5.96 -10.70
C ILE A 132 -7.24 6.57 -10.10
N LYS A 133 -6.28 6.98 -10.94
CA LYS A 133 -5.04 7.62 -10.50
C LYS A 133 -5.27 8.89 -9.70
N ASP A 134 -6.23 9.72 -10.13
CA ASP A 134 -6.56 10.97 -9.46
C ASP A 134 -7.13 10.79 -8.04
N LYS A 135 -7.53 9.55 -7.68
CA LYS A 135 -8.11 9.21 -6.38
C LYS A 135 -7.12 8.53 -5.43
N LEU A 136 -5.88 8.29 -5.86
CA LEU A 136 -4.77 7.71 -5.08
C LEU A 136 -3.85 8.83 -4.52
#